data_AF-A0A1S2I8Q4-F1
#
_entry.id   AF-A0A1S2I8Q4-F1
#
_cell.length_a   1.000
_cell.length_b   1.000
_cell.length_c   1.000
_cell.angle_alpha   90.00
_cell.angle_beta   90.00
_cell.angle_gamma   90.00
#
_symmetry.space_group_name_H-M   'P 1'
#
loop_
_entity.id
_entity.type
_entity.pdbx_description
1 polymer ?
#
loop_
_entity_poly.entity_id
_entity_poly.type
_entity_poly.pdbx_seq_one_letter_code
_entity_poly.pdbx_strand_id
1 'polypeptide(L)'
;MLVIAALLFTGTLWPTRTAALRYPVQGVDVSAYQGTINWDVLASQDIDFAWIKATEGSSYQDPRFAGNWAEAHDTELLVGAYHFLSVDSPGTDQAANVIATVSRNRGDLPVVVDVECYGEYCDTPPPAATVKEALDPLLLAIEQHYGRPAVLYATRDWYERYLAGSYPDNPVWFRSVATSPHLADDRDWAFWQWSAREQLDGYDGDEKFIDMNAFRGNREELESLLLP
;
A
#
# COMPACT_ATOMS: atom_id res chain seq x y z
N MET A 1 -2.18 -5.12 35.20
CA MET A 1 -0.99 -5.42 34.37
C MET A 1 -1.07 -6.78 33.69
N LEU A 2 -1.28 -7.90 34.41
CA LEU A 2 -1.40 -9.24 33.79
C LEU A 2 -2.56 -9.39 32.78
N VAL A 3 -3.72 -8.77 33.05
CA VAL A 3 -4.88 -8.79 32.13
C VAL A 3 -4.58 -8.01 30.85
N ILE A 4 -3.99 -6.82 30.94
CA ILE A 4 -3.63 -6.00 29.77
C ILE A 4 -2.56 -6.71 28.93
N ALA A 5 -1.55 -7.31 29.57
CA ALA A 5 -0.53 -8.10 28.87
C ALA A 5 -1.14 -9.33 28.18
N ALA A 6 -2.07 -10.04 28.84
CA ALA A 6 -2.79 -11.16 28.23
C ALA A 6 -3.68 -10.70 27.07
N LEU A 7 -4.34 -9.54 27.17
CA LEU A 7 -5.16 -8.97 26.09
C LEU A 7 -4.31 -8.47 24.92
N LEU A 8 -3.10 -7.94 25.16
CA LEU A 8 -2.13 -7.62 24.10
C LEU A 8 -1.57 -8.89 23.44
N PHE A 9 -1.26 -9.92 24.23
CA PHE A 9 -0.71 -11.19 23.74
C PHE A 9 -1.74 -12.06 23.00
N THR A 10 -3.02 -11.92 23.35
CA THR A 10 -4.16 -12.59 22.67
C THR A 10 -4.74 -11.77 21.52
N GLY A 11 -4.23 -10.55 21.26
CA GLY A 11 -4.75 -9.66 20.21
C GLY A 11 -6.10 -9.01 20.52
N THR A 12 -6.57 -9.07 21.75
CA THR A 12 -7.87 -8.49 22.18
C THR A 12 -7.78 -6.98 22.43
N LEU A 13 -6.61 -6.46 22.83
CA LEU A 13 -6.32 -5.02 22.88
C LEU A 13 -5.27 -4.72 21.82
N TRP A 14 -5.63 -3.88 20.84
CA TRP A 14 -4.73 -3.49 19.77
C TRP A 14 -4.50 -1.97 19.81
N PRO A 15 -3.36 -1.51 20.37
CA PRO A 15 -3.09 -0.08 20.50
C PRO A 15 -3.13 0.66 19.16
N THR A 16 -2.69 0.00 18.07
CA THR A 16 -2.73 0.59 16.73
C THR A 16 -4.15 0.81 16.24
N ARG A 17 -5.08 -0.13 16.40
CA ARG A 17 -6.50 0.03 16.02
C ARG A 17 -7.13 1.26 16.67
N THR A 18 -7.00 1.40 17.99
CA THR A 18 -7.56 2.56 18.71
C THR A 18 -6.92 3.89 18.30
N ALA A 19 -5.64 3.89 17.91
CA ALA A 19 -4.96 5.07 17.41
C ALA A 19 -5.32 5.37 15.95
N ALA A 20 -5.44 4.36 15.10
CA ALA A 20 -5.77 4.45 13.68
C ALA A 20 -7.19 4.94 13.45
N LEU A 21 -8.15 4.49 14.25
CA LEU A 21 -9.54 4.93 14.18
C LEU A 21 -9.75 6.41 14.58
N ARG A 22 -8.70 7.13 14.98
CA ARG A 22 -8.75 8.60 15.15
C ARG A 22 -8.63 9.34 13.82
N TYR A 23 -8.14 8.67 12.78
CA TYR A 23 -8.06 9.20 11.44
C TYR A 23 -9.36 8.89 10.72
N PRO A 24 -10.07 9.89 10.19
CA PRO A 24 -11.42 9.72 9.67
C PRO A 24 -11.46 8.96 8.35
N VAL A 25 -10.33 8.87 7.64
CA VAL A 25 -10.23 8.24 6.33
C VAL A 25 -9.55 6.88 6.46
N GLN A 26 -10.30 5.82 6.22
CA GLN A 26 -9.84 4.43 6.34
C GLN A 26 -9.83 3.76 4.98
N GLY A 27 -9.06 2.70 4.82
CA GLY A 27 -9.05 1.94 3.58
C GLY A 27 -8.41 0.59 3.72
N VAL A 28 -8.42 -0.15 2.62
CA VAL A 28 -7.86 -1.50 2.52
C VAL A 28 -6.77 -1.55 1.47
N ASP A 29 -5.94 -2.58 1.55
CA ASP A 29 -5.19 -3.04 0.39
C ASP A 29 -5.44 -4.54 0.18
N VAL A 30 -5.48 -4.94 -1.10
CA VAL A 30 -5.85 -6.30 -1.50
C VAL A 30 -5.01 -6.79 -2.68
N SER A 31 -4.96 -8.11 -2.83
CA SER A 31 -4.32 -8.80 -3.95
C SER A 31 -5.13 -10.04 -4.34
N ALA A 32 -4.60 -10.88 -5.23
CA ALA A 32 -5.19 -12.19 -5.50
C ALA A 32 -5.37 -13.08 -4.26
N TYR A 33 -4.63 -12.85 -3.17
CA TYR A 33 -4.75 -13.64 -1.93
C TYR A 33 -6.10 -13.47 -1.23
N GLN A 34 -6.74 -12.30 -1.38
CA GLN A 34 -8.10 -12.06 -0.89
C GLN A 34 -9.18 -12.72 -1.77
N GLY A 35 -8.79 -13.33 -2.89
CA GLY A 35 -9.65 -14.17 -3.72
C GLY A 35 -10.71 -13.38 -4.48
N THR A 36 -11.96 -13.81 -4.41
CA THR A 36 -13.09 -13.10 -5.04
C THR A 36 -13.71 -12.14 -4.03
N ILE A 37 -13.83 -10.87 -4.42
CA ILE A 37 -14.31 -9.79 -3.57
C ILE A 37 -15.68 -9.32 -4.10
N ASN A 38 -16.67 -9.24 -3.21
CA ASN A 38 -17.88 -8.47 -3.43
C ASN A 38 -17.63 -7.03 -2.96
N TRP A 39 -17.31 -6.17 -3.92
CA TRP A 39 -16.92 -4.79 -3.65
C TRP A 39 -18.03 -3.93 -3.04
N ASP A 40 -19.31 -4.19 -3.33
CA ASP A 40 -20.43 -3.51 -2.68
C ASP A 40 -20.47 -3.80 -1.17
N VAL A 41 -20.28 -5.07 -0.80
CA VAL A 41 -20.23 -5.47 0.62
C VAL A 41 -18.99 -4.90 1.29
N LEU A 42 -17.83 -4.97 0.64
CA LEU A 42 -16.59 -4.45 1.19
C LEU A 42 -16.65 -2.92 1.40
N ALA A 43 -17.11 -2.17 0.40
CA ALA A 43 -17.25 -0.71 0.44
C ALA A 43 -18.27 -0.24 1.49
N SER A 44 -19.26 -1.06 1.84
CA SER A 44 -20.27 -0.71 2.86
C SER A 44 -19.76 -0.70 4.31
N GLN A 45 -18.50 -1.09 4.55
CA GLN A 45 -17.92 -1.29 5.89
C GLN A 45 -17.04 -0.12 6.34
N ASP A 46 -17.49 1.12 6.11
CA ASP A 46 -16.84 2.36 6.56
C ASP A 46 -15.37 2.49 6.08
N ILE A 47 -15.13 2.18 4.80
CA ILE A 47 -13.85 2.41 4.12
C ILE A 47 -14.01 3.44 3.00
N ASP A 48 -12.98 4.24 2.79
CA ASP A 48 -12.94 5.37 1.87
C ASP A 48 -12.13 5.09 0.61
N PHE A 49 -11.14 4.22 0.71
CA PHE A 49 -10.21 3.91 -0.37
C PHE A 49 -9.76 2.45 -0.39
N ALA A 50 -9.28 2.01 -1.54
CA ALA A 50 -8.66 0.71 -1.71
C ALA A 50 -7.43 0.78 -2.63
N TRP A 51 -6.31 0.16 -2.22
CA TRP A 51 -5.21 -0.17 -3.11
C TRP A 51 -5.25 -1.62 -3.55
N ILE A 52 -5.09 -1.87 -4.85
CA ILE A 52 -5.22 -3.20 -5.45
C ILE A 52 -3.88 -3.57 -6.07
N LYS A 53 -3.35 -4.76 -5.74
CA LYS A 53 -2.12 -5.26 -6.36
C LYS A 53 -2.32 -5.34 -7.85
N ALA A 54 -1.48 -4.67 -8.62
CA ALA A 54 -1.51 -4.71 -10.07
C ALA A 54 -0.41 -5.59 -10.62
N THR A 55 0.82 -5.34 -10.18
CA THR A 55 2.02 -5.90 -10.81
C THR A 55 3.12 -6.20 -9.81
N GLU A 56 4.04 -7.07 -10.19
CA GLU A 56 5.26 -7.38 -9.45
C GLU A 56 6.41 -7.59 -10.43
N GLY A 57 7.52 -6.88 -10.19
CA GLY A 57 8.66 -6.89 -11.10
C GLY A 57 8.28 -6.59 -12.56
N SER A 58 9.11 -7.04 -13.49
CA SER A 58 8.98 -6.66 -14.91
C SER A 58 7.89 -7.39 -15.70
N SER A 59 7.18 -8.38 -15.11
CA SER A 59 6.25 -9.19 -15.91
C SER A 59 5.06 -9.81 -15.18
N TYR A 60 5.10 -9.93 -13.85
CA TYR A 60 3.95 -10.49 -13.14
C TYR A 60 2.84 -9.46 -13.09
N GLN A 61 1.63 -9.90 -13.44
CA GLN A 61 0.38 -9.15 -13.28
C GLN A 61 -0.51 -9.96 -12.32
N ASP A 62 -1.07 -9.30 -11.32
CA ASP A 62 -1.94 -9.97 -10.37
C ASP A 62 -3.21 -10.47 -11.10
N PRO A 63 -3.53 -11.77 -11.02
CA PRO A 63 -4.61 -12.37 -11.80
C PRO A 63 -6.00 -11.86 -11.41
N ARG A 64 -6.15 -11.23 -10.25
CA ARG A 64 -7.40 -10.61 -9.79
C ARG A 64 -7.45 -9.10 -10.05
N PHE A 65 -6.34 -8.47 -10.43
CA PHE A 65 -6.29 -7.02 -10.64
C PHE A 65 -7.40 -6.52 -11.55
N ALA A 66 -7.55 -7.05 -12.76
CA ALA A 66 -8.52 -6.53 -13.72
C ALA A 66 -9.97 -6.58 -13.22
N GLY A 67 -10.35 -7.66 -12.53
CA GLY A 67 -11.68 -7.81 -11.93
C GLY A 67 -11.87 -6.88 -10.74
N ASN A 68 -10.93 -6.91 -9.79
CA ASN A 68 -10.96 -6.06 -8.61
C ASN A 68 -10.96 -4.57 -8.99
N TRP A 69 -10.16 -4.20 -9.98
CA TRP A 69 -10.06 -2.85 -10.49
C TRP A 69 -11.40 -2.36 -11.04
N ALA A 70 -12.02 -3.14 -11.94
CA ALA A 70 -13.31 -2.77 -12.52
C ALA A 70 -14.41 -2.68 -11.45
N GLU A 71 -14.54 -3.69 -10.61
CA GLU A 71 -15.61 -3.78 -9.61
C GLU A 71 -15.45 -2.76 -8.47
N ALA A 72 -14.22 -2.43 -8.06
CA ALA A 72 -13.99 -1.37 -7.07
C ALA A 72 -14.42 0.01 -7.60
N HIS A 73 -14.24 0.28 -8.89
CA HIS A 73 -14.67 1.55 -9.51
C HIS A 73 -16.19 1.69 -9.65
N ASP A 74 -16.96 0.61 -9.48
CA ASP A 74 -18.42 0.67 -9.44
C ASP A 74 -18.94 1.12 -8.05
N THR A 75 -18.05 1.35 -7.08
CA THR A 75 -18.35 1.84 -5.73
C THR A 75 -17.98 3.32 -5.53
N GLU A 76 -18.18 3.86 -4.31
CA GLU A 76 -17.76 5.23 -3.95
C GLU A 76 -16.30 5.31 -3.42
N LEU A 77 -15.57 4.19 -3.45
CA LEU A 77 -14.18 4.13 -3.01
C LEU A 77 -13.27 4.94 -3.94
N LEU A 78 -12.26 5.59 -3.36
CA LEU A 78 -11.12 6.05 -4.14
C LEU A 78 -10.18 4.88 -4.38
N VAL A 79 -9.95 4.54 -5.65
CA VAL A 79 -9.24 3.32 -6.03
C VAL A 79 -7.83 3.65 -6.51
N GLY A 80 -6.85 2.89 -6.05
CA GLY A 80 -5.46 2.98 -6.47
C GLY A 80 -4.85 1.61 -6.76
N ALA A 81 -3.76 1.59 -7.52
CA ALA A 81 -3.02 0.37 -7.82
C ALA A 81 -1.67 0.36 -7.10
N TYR A 82 -1.16 -0.81 -6.75
CA TYR A 82 0.21 -0.94 -6.27
C TYR A 82 1.05 -1.91 -7.09
N HIS A 83 2.35 -1.61 -7.15
CA HIS A 83 3.38 -2.40 -7.79
C HIS A 83 4.37 -2.90 -6.73
N PHE A 84 4.58 -4.20 -6.67
CA PHE A 84 5.59 -4.80 -5.78
C PHE A 84 6.98 -4.73 -6.45
N LEU A 85 7.89 -3.97 -5.86
CA LEU A 85 9.23 -3.75 -6.39
C LEU A 85 10.03 -5.06 -6.39
N SER A 86 10.61 -5.39 -7.54
CA SER A 86 11.68 -6.39 -7.64
C SER A 86 13.03 -5.69 -7.80
N VAL A 87 13.97 -5.96 -6.90
CA VAL A 87 15.35 -5.46 -7.02
C VAL A 87 16.18 -6.28 -8.02
N ASP A 88 15.63 -7.38 -8.54
CA ASP A 88 16.27 -8.29 -9.52
C ASP A 88 16.01 -7.89 -10.97
N SER A 89 15.24 -6.83 -11.21
CA SER A 89 14.78 -6.47 -12.55
C SER A 89 14.85 -4.96 -12.81
N PRO A 90 15.14 -4.52 -14.05
CA PRO A 90 15.30 -3.09 -14.34
C PRO A 90 14.02 -2.30 -14.07
N GLY A 91 14.13 -1.15 -13.39
CA GLY A 91 12.96 -0.32 -13.08
C GLY A 91 12.21 0.20 -14.30
N THR A 92 12.90 0.36 -15.45
CA THR A 92 12.24 0.71 -16.72
C THR A 92 11.28 -0.36 -17.19
N ASP A 93 11.63 -1.64 -17.00
CA ASP A 93 10.82 -2.77 -17.43
C ASP A 93 9.68 -3.00 -16.44
N GLN A 94 9.93 -2.75 -15.14
CA GLN A 94 8.89 -2.69 -14.12
C GLN A 94 7.86 -1.60 -14.42
N ALA A 95 8.32 -0.39 -14.78
CA ALA A 95 7.43 0.70 -15.17
C ALA A 95 6.60 0.35 -16.40
N ALA A 96 7.20 -0.31 -17.39
CA ALA A 96 6.46 -0.79 -18.57
C ALA A 96 5.36 -1.78 -18.17
N ASN A 97 5.61 -2.67 -17.21
CA ASN A 97 4.59 -3.58 -16.69
C ASN A 97 3.46 -2.84 -15.97
N VAL A 98 3.79 -1.85 -15.11
CA VAL A 98 2.78 -1.00 -14.44
C VAL A 98 1.92 -0.28 -15.47
N ILE A 99 2.53 0.43 -16.42
CA ILE A 99 1.84 1.23 -17.44
C ILE A 99 0.99 0.37 -18.38
N ALA A 100 1.42 -0.86 -18.67
CA ALA A 100 0.64 -1.79 -19.49
C ALA A 100 -0.58 -2.35 -18.75
N THR A 101 -0.57 -2.35 -17.41
CA THR A 101 -1.58 -3.01 -16.57
C THR A 101 -2.57 -2.02 -15.98
N VAL A 102 -2.09 -0.90 -15.45
CA VAL A 102 -2.89 0.10 -14.74
C VAL A 102 -3.30 1.20 -15.72
N SER A 103 -4.60 1.38 -15.91
CA SER A 103 -5.11 2.46 -16.75
C SER A 103 -4.92 3.80 -16.07
N ARG A 104 -4.64 4.85 -16.84
CA ARG A 104 -4.59 6.23 -16.34
C ARG A 104 -5.99 6.82 -16.32
N ASN A 105 -6.80 6.51 -15.31
CA ASN A 105 -8.10 7.16 -15.15
C ASN A 105 -7.98 8.43 -14.30
N ARG A 106 -8.78 9.43 -14.67
CA ARG A 106 -8.92 10.64 -13.88
C ARG A 106 -9.70 10.32 -12.61
N GLY A 107 -9.19 10.76 -11.46
CA GLY A 107 -9.84 10.51 -10.17
C GLY A 107 -9.31 9.29 -9.42
N ASP A 108 -8.41 8.50 -10.01
CA ASP A 108 -7.75 7.40 -9.30
C ASP A 108 -6.71 7.94 -8.33
N LEU A 109 -6.40 7.16 -7.29
CA LEU A 109 -5.28 7.43 -6.41
C LEU A 109 -3.94 7.23 -7.14
N PRO A 110 -2.87 7.93 -6.73
CA PRO A 110 -1.54 7.67 -7.26
C PRO A 110 -1.13 6.21 -7.10
N VAL A 111 -0.37 5.72 -8.09
CA VAL A 111 0.23 4.39 -8.02
C VAL A 111 1.15 4.30 -6.81
N VAL A 112 1.04 3.20 -6.07
CA VAL A 112 1.98 2.86 -5.01
C VAL A 112 3.11 2.01 -5.58
N VAL A 113 4.35 2.29 -5.17
CA VAL A 113 5.47 1.34 -5.26
C VAL A 113 5.71 0.78 -3.88
N ASP A 114 5.53 -0.52 -3.75
CA ASP A 114 5.77 -1.30 -2.54
C ASP A 114 7.24 -1.73 -2.49
N VAL A 115 7.96 -1.17 -1.50
CA VAL A 115 9.39 -1.33 -1.29
C VAL A 115 9.59 -2.13 0.01
N GLU A 116 9.41 -3.44 -0.08
CA GLU A 116 9.61 -4.36 1.03
C GLU A 116 10.45 -5.60 0.69
N CYS A 117 10.76 -6.38 1.72
CA CYS A 117 11.59 -7.56 1.58
C CYS A 117 10.83 -8.69 0.87
N TYR A 118 11.56 -9.47 0.10
CA TYR A 118 11.07 -10.73 -0.44
C TYR A 118 12.21 -11.73 -0.56
N GLY A 119 11.88 -13.02 -0.51
CA GLY A 119 12.86 -14.10 -0.69
C GLY A 119 14.09 -13.96 0.20
N GLU A 120 15.27 -14.11 -0.39
CA GLU A 120 16.55 -14.00 0.33
C GLU A 120 16.84 -12.59 0.84
N TYR A 121 16.23 -11.55 0.26
CA TYR A 121 16.44 -10.16 0.67
C TYR A 121 15.81 -9.82 2.02
N CYS A 122 14.94 -10.68 2.55
CA CYS A 122 14.49 -10.59 3.94
C CYS A 122 15.61 -10.92 4.94
N ASP A 123 16.50 -11.85 4.60
CA ASP A 123 17.62 -12.25 5.45
C ASP A 123 18.90 -11.49 5.10
N THR A 124 19.13 -11.22 3.81
CA THR A 124 20.32 -10.56 3.27
C THR A 124 19.91 -9.36 2.40
N PRO A 125 19.57 -8.21 3.01
CA PRO A 125 19.10 -7.06 2.24
C PRO A 125 20.15 -6.55 1.24
N PRO A 126 19.76 -6.19 0.02
CA PRO A 126 20.68 -5.74 -1.03
C PRO A 126 21.33 -4.39 -0.69
N PRO A 127 22.44 -4.02 -1.34
CA PRO A 127 23.01 -2.68 -1.25
C PRO A 127 21.99 -1.61 -1.65
N ALA A 128 22.00 -0.45 -0.97
CA ALA A 128 21.09 0.65 -1.28
C ALA A 128 21.19 1.15 -2.73
N ALA A 129 22.39 1.08 -3.32
CA ALA A 129 22.59 1.41 -4.73
C ALA A 129 21.78 0.50 -5.67
N THR A 130 21.71 -0.79 -5.39
CA THR A 130 20.95 -1.77 -6.19
C THR A 130 19.45 -1.48 -6.13
N VAL A 131 18.92 -1.18 -4.93
CA VAL A 131 17.51 -0.77 -4.79
C VAL A 131 17.25 0.51 -5.56
N LYS A 132 18.16 1.48 -5.50
CA LYS A 132 18.04 2.76 -6.21
C LYS A 132 18.06 2.60 -7.73
N GLU A 133 18.89 1.71 -8.25
CA GLU A 133 18.96 1.38 -9.68
C GLU A 133 17.64 0.81 -10.23
N ALA A 134 16.89 0.07 -9.41
CA ALA A 134 15.54 -0.39 -9.75
C ALA A 134 14.48 0.70 -9.50
N LEU A 135 14.56 1.42 -8.37
CA LEU A 135 13.50 2.31 -7.92
C LEU A 135 13.45 3.65 -8.68
N ASP A 136 14.58 4.31 -8.92
CA ASP A 136 14.63 5.64 -9.55
C ASP A 136 13.97 5.68 -10.94
N PRO A 137 14.34 4.80 -11.90
CA PRO A 137 13.72 4.83 -13.23
C PRO A 137 12.24 4.44 -13.19
N LEU A 138 11.83 3.59 -12.24
CA LEU A 138 10.43 3.23 -12.03
C LEU A 138 9.60 4.45 -11.59
N LEU A 139 10.05 5.15 -10.55
CA LEU A 139 9.35 6.32 -10.02
C LEU A 139 9.26 7.45 -11.06
N LEU A 140 10.35 7.70 -11.78
CA LEU A 140 10.38 8.71 -12.84
C LEU A 140 9.36 8.40 -13.94
N ALA A 141 9.28 7.15 -14.38
CA ALA A 141 8.35 6.74 -15.43
C ALA A 141 6.89 6.79 -14.97
N ILE A 142 6.60 6.39 -13.72
CA ILE A 142 5.27 6.52 -13.12
C ILE A 142 4.86 7.99 -13.08
N GLU A 143 5.70 8.88 -12.56
CA GLU A 143 5.37 10.30 -12.46
C GLU A 143 5.13 10.93 -13.83
N GLN A 144 5.97 10.62 -14.82
CA GLN A 144 5.78 11.09 -16.19
C GLN A 144 4.49 10.57 -16.84
N HIS A 145 4.13 9.31 -16.56
CA HIS A 145 2.95 8.69 -17.19
C HIS A 145 1.64 9.16 -16.55
N TYR A 146 1.55 9.12 -15.22
CA TYR A 146 0.32 9.39 -14.47
C TYR A 146 0.18 10.86 -14.05
N GLY A 147 1.26 11.65 -14.09
CA GLY A 147 1.26 13.08 -13.75
C GLY A 147 1.27 13.36 -12.25
N ARG A 148 1.56 12.36 -11.42
CA ARG A 148 1.71 12.46 -9.96
C ARG A 148 2.86 11.59 -9.48
N PRO A 149 3.62 12.01 -8.45
CA PRO A 149 4.59 11.14 -7.78
C PRO A 149 3.90 9.89 -7.25
N ALA A 150 4.59 8.74 -7.35
CA ALA A 150 4.13 7.52 -6.72
C ALA A 150 4.08 7.67 -5.19
N VAL A 151 3.16 6.97 -4.54
CA VAL A 151 3.22 6.74 -3.08
C VAL A 151 4.24 5.62 -2.83
N LEU A 152 5.08 5.76 -1.83
CA LEU A 152 6.06 4.74 -1.45
C LEU A 152 5.57 3.98 -0.23
N TYR A 153 5.22 2.71 -0.40
CA TYR A 153 4.96 1.83 0.72
C TYR A 153 6.27 1.19 1.21
N ALA A 154 6.43 1.05 2.53
CA ALA A 154 7.54 0.30 3.10
C ALA A 154 7.26 -0.24 4.52
N THR A 155 7.92 -1.35 4.83
CA THR A 155 8.14 -1.79 6.21
C THR A 155 9.19 -0.92 6.91
N ARG A 156 9.22 -0.92 8.25
CA ARG A 156 10.18 -0.12 9.03
C ARG A 156 11.63 -0.32 8.56
N ASP A 157 12.09 -1.56 8.51
CA ASP A 157 13.49 -1.88 8.22
C ASP A 157 13.89 -1.48 6.79
N TRP A 158 12.96 -1.58 5.83
CA TRP A 158 13.18 -1.18 4.45
C TRP A 158 13.11 0.34 4.25
N TYR A 159 12.19 1.02 4.95
CA TYR A 159 12.14 2.47 4.97
C TYR A 159 13.46 3.07 5.48
N GLU A 160 13.92 2.61 6.65
CA GLU A 160 15.16 3.08 7.29
C GLU A 160 16.38 2.90 6.40
N ARG A 161 16.42 1.81 5.65
CA ARG A 161 17.58 1.44 4.83
C ARG A 161 17.59 2.13 3.47
N TYR A 162 16.43 2.33 2.85
CA TYR A 162 16.35 2.69 1.43
C TYR A 162 15.63 4.00 1.14
N LEU A 163 14.72 4.46 2.01
CA LEU A 163 13.86 5.61 1.75
C LEU A 163 14.15 6.81 2.65
N ALA A 164 14.60 6.59 3.89
CA ALA A 164 14.87 7.66 4.85
C ALA A 164 15.85 8.71 4.29
N GLY A 165 15.48 9.98 4.38
CA GLY A 165 16.25 11.11 3.84
C GLY A 165 16.26 11.22 2.32
N SER A 166 15.46 10.40 1.61
CA SER A 166 15.34 10.38 0.14
C SER A 166 13.88 10.59 -0.29
N TYR A 167 13.67 10.81 -1.59
CA TYR A 167 12.33 10.90 -2.22
C TYR A 167 11.36 11.88 -1.52
N PRO A 168 11.76 13.16 -1.32
CA PRO A 168 11.00 14.12 -0.52
C PRO A 168 9.61 14.45 -1.09
N ASP A 169 9.43 14.27 -2.40
CA ASP A 169 8.17 14.57 -3.11
C ASP A 169 7.18 13.39 -3.11
N ASN A 170 7.61 12.18 -2.77
CA ASN A 170 6.79 10.97 -2.78
C ASN A 170 6.09 10.76 -1.43
N PRO A 171 4.75 10.74 -1.33
CA PRO A 171 4.07 10.44 -0.06
C PRO A 171 4.45 9.05 0.46
N VAL A 172 4.54 8.89 1.79
CA VAL A 172 4.94 7.62 2.41
C VAL A 172 3.73 6.89 2.97
N TRP A 173 3.57 5.63 2.58
CA TRP A 173 2.67 4.67 3.20
C TRP A 173 3.47 3.73 4.10
N PHE A 174 3.40 3.95 5.41
CA PHE A 174 4.28 3.26 6.35
C PHE A 174 3.56 2.10 7.04
N ARG A 175 4.14 0.89 6.99
CA ARG A 175 3.61 -0.25 7.73
C ARG A 175 4.09 -0.26 9.17
N SER A 176 3.15 -0.19 10.11
CA SER A 176 3.42 -0.28 11.54
C SER A 176 2.23 -0.89 12.29
N VAL A 177 2.21 -2.22 12.40
CA VAL A 177 1.07 -2.96 12.97
C VAL A 177 1.15 -3.18 14.49
N ALA A 178 2.28 -2.82 15.12
CA ALA A 178 2.50 -2.99 16.57
C ALA A 178 2.48 -1.67 17.35
N THR A 179 2.83 -0.56 16.70
CA THR A 179 2.95 0.77 17.32
C THR A 179 2.41 1.85 16.39
N SER A 180 2.14 3.05 16.89
CA SER A 180 1.93 4.21 16.02
C SER A 180 3.16 4.44 15.12
N PRO A 181 2.95 4.91 13.88
CA PRO A 181 4.03 5.14 12.92
C PRO A 181 4.93 6.28 13.38
N HIS A 182 6.24 6.06 13.25
CA HIS A 182 7.29 7.05 13.44
C HIS A 182 8.40 6.73 12.44
N LEU A 183 8.66 7.65 11.51
CA LEU A 183 9.66 7.47 10.46
C LEU A 183 11.03 7.90 11.02
N ALA A 184 12.10 7.21 10.62
CA ALA A 184 13.42 7.40 11.23
C ALA A 184 14.09 8.74 10.90
N ASP A 185 13.58 9.47 9.91
CA ASP A 185 14.01 10.79 9.47
C ASP A 185 13.03 11.90 9.87
N ASP A 186 12.15 11.64 10.84
CA ASP A 186 11.13 12.55 11.37
C ASP A 186 10.14 13.08 10.30
N ARG A 187 10.08 12.43 9.13
CA ARG A 187 9.14 12.75 8.08
C ARG A 187 7.71 12.37 8.48
N ASP A 188 6.76 13.19 8.05
CA ASP A 188 5.35 12.85 8.16
C ASP A 188 4.98 11.73 7.17
N TRP A 189 4.42 10.64 7.69
CA TRP A 189 3.74 9.63 6.88
C TRP A 189 2.42 10.19 6.33
N ALA A 190 2.03 9.72 5.14
CA ALA A 190 0.75 10.04 4.50
C ALA A 190 -0.29 8.95 4.79
N PHE A 191 0.10 7.68 4.65
CA PHE A 191 -0.75 6.52 4.93
C PHE A 191 -0.08 5.61 5.95
N TRP A 192 -0.89 4.88 6.70
CA TRP A 192 -0.44 3.97 7.74
C TRP A 192 -1.15 2.63 7.60
N GLN A 193 -0.42 1.57 7.27
CA GLN A 193 -0.92 0.20 7.43
C GLN A 193 -0.84 -0.19 8.90
N TRP A 194 -1.99 -0.22 9.55
CA TRP A 194 -2.11 -0.34 11.00
C TRP A 194 -2.51 -1.73 11.48
N SER A 195 -3.00 -2.57 10.57
CA SER A 195 -3.29 -3.99 10.80
C SER A 195 -3.09 -4.80 9.53
N ALA A 196 -2.71 -6.07 9.72
CA ALA A 196 -2.68 -7.10 8.68
C ALA A 196 -3.53 -8.33 9.08
N ARG A 197 -4.49 -8.10 9.98
CA ARG A 197 -5.19 -9.15 10.74
C ARG A 197 -6.66 -8.80 11.02
N GLU A 198 -7.19 -7.75 10.41
CA GLU A 198 -8.63 -7.52 10.51
C GLU A 198 -9.37 -8.53 9.63
N GLN A 199 -10.66 -8.67 9.89
CA GLN A 199 -11.58 -9.45 9.07
C GLN A 199 -12.74 -8.53 8.74
N LEU A 200 -12.96 -8.33 7.45
CA LEU A 200 -14.14 -7.66 6.91
C LEU A 200 -14.99 -8.71 6.17
N ASP A 201 -16.23 -8.36 5.89
CA ASP A 201 -17.11 -9.17 5.06
C ASP A 201 -16.83 -8.90 3.57
N GLY A 202 -17.29 -9.80 2.70
CA GLY A 202 -17.29 -9.56 1.25
C GLY A 202 -16.05 -10.00 0.50
N TYR A 203 -15.19 -10.86 1.06
CA TYR A 203 -14.14 -11.53 0.29
C TYR A 203 -14.04 -13.02 0.65
N ASP A 204 -13.65 -13.83 -0.33
CA ASP A 204 -13.45 -15.27 -0.21
C ASP A 204 -12.18 -15.68 -0.95
N GLY A 205 -11.10 -15.87 -0.20
CA GLY A 205 -9.76 -16.18 -0.68
C GLY A 205 -8.95 -17.00 0.32
N ASP A 206 -7.72 -17.35 -0.07
CA ASP A 206 -6.82 -18.15 0.76
C ASP A 206 -6.38 -17.38 2.02
N GLU A 207 -6.21 -16.05 1.90
CA GLU A 207 -5.90 -15.19 3.02
C GLU A 207 -7.18 -14.81 3.77
N LYS A 208 -7.20 -15.19 5.05
CA LYS A 208 -8.34 -14.92 5.92
C LYS A 208 -8.40 -13.46 6.33
N PHE A 209 -7.24 -12.80 6.41
CA PHE A 209 -7.13 -11.45 6.92
C PHE A 209 -7.06 -10.41 5.80
N ILE A 210 -7.46 -9.19 6.13
CA ILE A 210 -7.32 -8.04 5.24
C ILE A 210 -6.49 -6.95 5.93
N ASP A 211 -5.66 -6.30 5.13
CA ASP A 211 -4.81 -5.22 5.57
C ASP A 211 -5.63 -3.93 5.67
N MET A 212 -5.50 -3.24 6.81
CA MET A 212 -6.21 -2.00 7.07
C MET A 212 -5.28 -0.82 7.15
N ASN A 213 -5.73 0.26 6.54
CA ASN A 213 -4.99 1.48 6.30
C ASN A 213 -5.74 2.70 6.82
N ALA A 214 -4.97 3.70 7.27
CA ALA A 214 -5.49 5.01 7.62
C ALA A 214 -4.74 6.08 6.81
N PHE A 215 -5.47 7.06 6.27
CA PHE A 215 -4.86 8.26 5.72
C PHE A 215 -4.75 9.32 6.83
N ARG A 216 -3.61 10.02 6.89
CA ARG A 216 -3.34 11.00 7.95
C ARG A 216 -4.29 12.20 7.92
N GLY A 217 -4.71 12.59 6.72
CA GLY A 217 -5.57 13.74 6.48
C GLY A 217 -7.07 13.40 6.50
N ASN A 218 -7.86 14.35 5.99
CA ASN A 218 -9.29 14.19 5.75
C ASN A 218 -9.59 13.80 4.29
N ARG A 219 -10.87 13.62 3.95
CA ARG A 219 -11.31 13.20 2.61
C ARG A 219 -10.92 14.18 1.51
N GLU A 220 -11.07 15.49 1.73
CA GLU A 220 -10.71 16.52 0.75
C GLU A 220 -9.20 16.52 0.46
N GLU A 221 -8.39 16.32 1.50
CA GLU A 221 -6.93 16.18 1.37
C GLU A 221 -6.56 14.91 0.59
N LEU A 222 -7.28 13.80 0.79
CA LEU A 222 -7.08 12.58 -0.01
C LEU A 222 -7.44 12.81 -1.48
N GLU A 223 -8.57 13.47 -1.75
CA GLU A 223 -9.02 13.81 -3.10
C GLU A 223 -8.06 14.75 -3.84
N SER A 224 -7.27 15.54 -3.11
CA SER A 224 -6.23 16.40 -3.69
C SER A 224 -5.06 15.61 -4.30
N LEU A 225 -4.89 14.35 -3.92
CA LEU A 225 -3.86 13.45 -4.43
C LEU A 225 -4.24 12.79 -5.76
N LEU A 226 -5.52 12.82 -6.13
CA LEU A 226 -6.03 12.08 -7.29
C LEU A 226 -5.35 12.50 -8.60
N LEU A 227 -5.31 11.55 -9.52
CA LEU A 227 -4.77 11.75 -10.86
C LEU A 227 -5.57 12.82 -11.62
N PRO A 228 -4.89 13.73 -12.35
CA PRO A 228 -5.50 14.92 -12.97
C PRO A 228 -6.40 14.64 -14.17
#